data_AF-A0A818QS77-F1
#
_entry.id   AF-A0A818QS77-F1
#
_cell.length_a   1.000
_cell.length_b   1.000
_cell.length_c   1.000
_cell.angle_alpha   90.00
_cell.angle_beta   90.00
_cell.angle_gamma   90.00
#
_symmetry.space_group_name_H-M   'P 1'
#
loop_
_entity.id
_entity.type
_entity.pdbx_description
1 polymer ?
#
loop_
_entity_poly.entity_id
_entity_poly.type
_entity_poly.pdbx_seq_one_letter_code
_entity_poly.pdbx_strand_id
1 'polypeptide(L)'
;MWYRKHCFQIKESDKLAIENLVKYLNNARLSTNEICQEFVKKFDALFRLEEIYGALQISPIYLKKINKWLHNDETLIGQIKKQRIIKVYNRHTHEEMLYNYMRSQRPQSKNEQSADNYTLQLMEESKKNCDFCGNNYLSSTAEDSFGRLERSLSYTAANTFKYDRWHTLIVSRNHDTLHLTEDQIGDMFELAQTWFQKVYSIESMYTCPEMIWDAMPKSGASQIHTHLQVSLGMDIYYGNIERTRQGARHYAQINQGRNYFNDYLHIHHALDLTIPIGDAHIILHLTPVKDLEVMVLGEKLDKDFYKALHLIFRSFVDDLKEYSFSFGMYLPPMNETSSNGHEMPVVCRLVFRNPITNLRSDMNGLDLYTSSVIGKDRYVLYRQLKQGILKRQK
;
A
#
# COMPACT_ATOMS: atom_id res chain seq x y z
N MET A 1 9.56 -6.12 19.96
CA MET A 1 9.69 -6.18 21.45
C MET A 1 11.04 -5.68 22.00
N TRP A 2 12.20 -6.18 21.53
CA TRP A 2 13.51 -5.76 22.06
C TRP A 2 13.78 -4.24 21.92
N TYR A 3 13.58 -3.67 20.73
CA TYR A 3 13.74 -2.23 20.46
C TYR A 3 12.88 -1.34 21.36
N ARG A 4 11.62 -1.74 21.63
CA ARG A 4 10.74 -1.01 22.55
C ARG A 4 11.38 -0.81 23.90
N LYS A 5 11.90 -1.88 24.50
CA LYS A 5 12.48 -1.86 25.83
C LYS A 5 13.83 -1.14 25.86
N HIS A 6 14.72 -1.46 24.92
CA HIS A 6 16.13 -1.08 24.99
C HIS A 6 16.48 0.20 24.25
N CYS A 7 15.76 0.54 23.18
CA CYS A 7 16.01 1.73 22.39
C CYS A 7 14.98 2.83 22.67
N PHE A 8 13.69 2.48 22.71
CA PHE A 8 12.63 3.48 22.79
C PHE A 8 12.16 3.76 24.22
N GLN A 9 12.58 2.94 25.20
CA GLN A 9 12.17 3.01 26.61
C GLN A 9 10.64 2.98 26.80
N ILE A 10 9.98 2.14 26.02
CA ILE A 10 8.53 1.94 26.02
C ILE A 10 8.23 0.73 26.89
N LYS A 11 7.30 0.87 27.85
CA LYS A 11 6.84 -0.27 28.66
C LYS A 11 5.94 -1.16 27.82
N GLU A 12 5.87 -2.44 28.14
CA GLU A 12 5.03 -3.39 27.39
C GLU A 12 3.54 -3.02 27.41
N SER A 13 3.08 -2.40 28.50
CA SER A 13 1.71 -1.88 28.64
C SER A 13 1.39 -0.67 27.77
N ASP A 14 2.41 0.04 27.27
CA ASP A 14 2.22 1.31 26.57
C ASP A 14 1.75 1.07 25.14
N LYS A 15 0.69 1.77 24.74
CA LYS A 15 0.20 1.73 23.35
C LYS A 15 1.15 2.53 22.46
N LEU A 16 1.61 1.90 21.38
CA LEU A 16 2.34 2.61 20.33
C LEU A 16 1.41 3.55 19.56
N ALA A 17 1.94 4.74 19.26
CA ALA A 17 1.29 5.78 18.47
C ALA A 17 2.35 6.58 17.69
N ILE A 18 2.02 6.98 16.46
CA ILE A 18 2.93 7.72 15.56
C ILE A 18 3.26 9.11 16.13
N GLU A 19 2.34 9.72 16.87
CA GLU A 19 2.59 10.97 17.60
C GLU A 19 3.78 10.89 18.56
N ASN A 20 4.13 9.69 19.04
CA ASN A 20 5.24 9.47 19.95
C ASN A 20 6.54 9.07 19.24
N LEU A 21 6.55 9.00 17.90
CA LEU A 21 7.72 8.57 17.13
C LEU A 21 8.96 9.46 17.41
N VAL A 22 8.77 10.76 17.57
CA VAL A 22 9.85 11.71 17.92
C VAL A 22 10.48 11.36 19.26
N LYS A 23 9.66 11.03 20.25
CA LYS A 23 10.12 10.59 21.57
C LYS A 23 10.90 9.27 21.45
N TYR A 24 10.39 8.31 20.67
CA TYR A 24 11.04 7.01 20.48
C TYR A 24 12.45 7.19 19.88
N LEU A 25 12.59 8.02 18.85
CA LEU A 25 13.90 8.29 18.23
C LEU A 25 14.84 9.04 19.15
N ASN A 26 14.36 10.03 19.91
CA ASN A 26 15.20 10.75 20.86
C ASN A 26 15.75 9.82 21.95
N ASN A 27 14.92 8.90 22.46
CA ASN A 27 15.39 7.87 23.40
C ASN A 27 16.44 6.95 22.76
N ALA A 28 16.24 6.54 21.51
CA ALA A 28 17.20 5.69 20.81
C ALA A 28 18.53 6.41 20.57
N ARG A 29 18.52 7.70 20.23
CA ARG A 29 19.70 8.55 20.05
C ARG A 29 20.52 8.71 21.33
N LEU A 30 19.85 8.75 22.49
CA LEU A 30 20.50 8.85 23.80
C LEU A 30 21.02 7.50 24.33
N SER A 31 20.67 6.39 23.70
CA SER A 31 21.07 5.05 24.13
C SER A 31 22.54 4.80 23.84
N THR A 32 23.32 4.28 24.79
CA THR A 32 24.71 3.85 24.52
C THR A 32 24.79 2.48 23.85
N ASN A 33 23.66 1.82 23.63
CA ASN A 33 23.62 0.50 23.01
C ASN A 33 23.87 0.58 21.48
N GLU A 34 24.83 -0.20 21.00
CA GLU A 34 25.26 -0.20 19.59
C GLU A 34 24.12 -0.53 18.61
N ILE A 35 23.21 -1.44 18.96
CA ILE A 35 22.06 -1.81 18.11
C ILE A 35 21.08 -0.64 17.99
N CYS A 36 20.90 0.14 19.07
CA CYS A 36 20.06 1.34 19.04
C CYS A 36 20.71 2.45 18.19
N GLN A 37 22.02 2.63 18.31
CA GLN A 37 22.78 3.58 17.49
C GLN A 37 22.76 3.19 16.01
N GLU A 38 22.90 1.91 15.69
CA GLU A 38 22.78 1.42 14.31
C GLU A 38 21.36 1.60 13.75
N PHE A 39 20.32 1.38 14.56
CA PHE A 39 18.95 1.72 14.19
C PHE A 39 18.79 3.22 13.88
N VAL A 40 19.31 4.10 14.74
CA VAL A 40 19.26 5.56 14.52
C VAL A 40 19.99 5.95 13.24
N LYS A 41 21.18 5.39 13.00
CA LYS A 41 21.95 5.63 11.79
C LYS A 41 21.17 5.26 10.53
N LYS A 42 20.55 4.08 10.51
CA LYS A 42 19.66 3.65 9.41
C LYS A 42 18.47 4.59 9.26
N PHE A 43 17.81 4.93 10.37
CA PHE A 43 16.64 5.80 10.36
C PHE A 43 16.99 7.18 9.81
N ASP A 44 18.03 7.83 10.31
CA ASP A 44 18.42 9.18 9.91
C ASP A 44 18.98 9.23 8.47
N ALA A 45 19.53 8.11 7.97
CA ALA A 45 19.92 7.96 6.57
C ALA A 45 18.70 7.89 5.63
N LEU A 46 17.62 7.20 6.03
CA LEU A 46 16.43 7.04 5.17
C LEU A 46 15.39 8.15 5.35
N PHE A 47 15.21 8.62 6.57
CA PHE A 47 14.11 9.49 6.95
C PHE A 47 14.58 10.77 7.60
N ARG A 48 13.76 11.80 7.44
CA ARG A 48 13.76 13.01 8.26
C ARG A 48 12.43 13.05 9.00
N LEU A 49 12.51 13.27 10.31
CA LEU A 49 11.34 13.39 11.18
C LEU A 49 11.28 14.80 11.75
N GLU A 50 10.11 15.44 11.66
CA GLU A 50 9.88 16.75 12.28
C GLU A 50 8.61 16.74 13.13
N GLU A 51 8.67 17.50 14.21
CA GLU A 51 7.52 17.82 15.05
C GLU A 51 7.21 19.30 14.93
N ILE A 52 6.01 19.62 14.46
CA ILE A 52 5.57 21.01 14.32
C ILE A 52 4.20 21.20 14.97
N TYR A 53 3.89 22.45 15.30
CA TYR A 53 2.66 22.83 15.97
C TYR A 53 1.91 23.90 15.17
N GLY A 54 0.63 23.63 14.86
CA GLY A 54 -0.28 24.62 14.29
C GLY A 54 -1.18 25.21 15.37
N ALA A 55 -1.08 26.52 15.61
CA ALA A 55 -1.93 27.22 16.57
C ALA A 55 -3.16 27.84 15.88
N LEU A 56 -4.32 27.77 16.53
CA LEU A 56 -5.57 28.38 16.06
C LEU A 56 -6.08 29.41 17.08
N GLN A 57 -6.50 30.56 16.57
CA GLN A 57 -7.38 31.48 17.31
C GLN A 57 -8.83 31.21 16.88
N ILE A 58 -9.68 30.85 17.84
CA ILE A 58 -11.06 30.43 17.59
C ILE A 58 -11.99 31.41 18.29
N SER A 59 -12.86 32.07 17.52
CA SER A 59 -13.86 32.97 18.09
C SER A 59 -14.85 32.19 18.98
N PRO A 60 -15.43 32.81 20.03
CA PRO A 60 -16.40 32.13 20.90
C PRO A 60 -17.60 31.55 20.15
N ILE A 61 -18.05 32.23 19.09
CA ILE A 61 -19.16 31.77 18.25
C ILE A 61 -18.76 30.49 17.49
N TYR A 62 -17.56 30.47 16.90
CA TYR A 62 -17.11 29.30 16.16
C TYR A 62 -16.75 28.13 17.08
N LEU A 63 -16.23 28.41 18.28
CA LEU A 63 -15.96 27.37 19.29
C LEU A 63 -17.22 26.58 19.65
N LYS A 64 -18.38 27.23 19.75
CA LYS A 64 -19.67 26.52 19.95
C LYS A 64 -19.97 25.52 18.82
N LYS A 65 -19.61 25.85 17.58
CA LYS A 65 -19.79 24.95 16.42
C LYS A 65 -18.80 23.79 16.46
N ILE A 66 -17.54 24.07 16.76
CA ILE A 66 -16.48 23.06 16.92
C ILE A 66 -16.82 22.09 18.05
N ASN A 67 -17.31 22.58 19.19
CA ASN A 67 -17.70 21.73 20.32
C ASN A 67 -18.76 20.70 19.90
N LYS A 68 -19.72 21.10 19.06
CA LYS A 68 -20.71 20.15 18.51
C LYS A 68 -20.06 19.09 17.61
N TRP A 69 -19.09 19.47 16.78
CA TRP A 69 -18.37 18.53 15.91
C TRP A 69 -17.50 17.55 16.69
N LEU A 70 -16.91 17.99 17.80
CA LEU A 70 -16.05 17.20 18.66
C LEU A 70 -16.79 16.57 19.84
N HIS A 71 -18.13 16.49 19.78
CA HIS A 71 -18.97 15.89 20.83
C HIS A 71 -18.73 16.43 22.25
N ASN A 72 -18.34 17.70 22.36
CA ASN A 72 -17.96 18.38 23.60
C ASN A 72 -16.77 17.72 24.35
N ASP A 73 -15.90 16.99 23.64
CA ASP A 73 -14.69 16.42 24.22
C ASP A 73 -13.65 17.52 24.51
N GLU A 74 -13.43 17.80 25.80
CA GLU A 74 -12.50 18.83 26.27
C GLU A 74 -11.04 18.57 25.82
N THR A 75 -10.65 17.30 25.69
CA THR A 75 -9.30 16.91 25.23
C THR A 75 -9.13 17.30 23.77
N LEU A 76 -10.11 16.96 22.91
CA LEU A 76 -10.07 17.32 21.49
C LEU A 76 -10.16 18.84 21.28
N ILE A 77 -10.93 19.54 22.13
CA ILE A 77 -10.99 21.01 22.13
C ILE A 77 -9.65 21.64 22.56
N GLY A 78 -8.91 21.00 23.48
CA GLY A 78 -7.54 21.40 23.80
C GLY A 78 -6.61 21.22 22.59
N GLN A 79 -6.66 20.04 21.97
CA GLN A 79 -5.81 19.69 20.82
C GLN A 79 -6.09 20.54 19.58
N ILE A 80 -7.35 20.94 19.32
CA ILE A 80 -7.67 21.74 18.13
C ILE A 80 -7.04 23.14 18.18
N LYS A 81 -6.87 23.72 19.37
CA LYS A 81 -6.23 25.04 19.57
C LYS A 81 -4.74 25.02 19.27
N LYS A 82 -4.06 23.91 19.55
CA LYS A 82 -2.64 23.72 19.28
C LYS A 82 -2.41 22.29 18.76
N GLN A 83 -2.49 22.15 17.45
CA GLN A 83 -2.42 20.87 16.78
C GLN A 83 -0.97 20.42 16.63
N ARG A 84 -0.67 19.23 17.13
CA ARG A 84 0.62 18.59 16.93
C ARG A 84 0.61 17.85 15.59
N ILE A 85 1.66 18.06 14.80
CA ILE A 85 1.81 17.46 13.47
C ILE A 85 3.20 16.82 13.40
N ILE A 86 3.23 15.54 13.05
CA ILE A 86 4.48 14.81 12.80
C ILE A 86 4.69 14.72 11.29
N LYS A 87 5.83 15.15 10.80
CA LYS A 87 6.22 15.00 9.39
C LYS A 87 7.27 13.93 9.25
N VAL A 88 7.03 12.96 8.37
CA VAL A 88 8.03 11.98 7.96
C VAL A 88 8.34 12.22 6.49
N TYR A 89 9.62 12.37 6.18
CA TYR A 89 10.10 12.56 4.82
C TYR A 89 11.14 11.51 4.47
N ASN A 90 10.93 10.78 3.38
CA ASN A 90 11.88 9.83 2.83
C ASN A 90 12.91 10.57 1.98
N ARG A 91 14.17 10.56 2.41
CA ARG A 91 15.25 11.35 1.81
C ARG A 91 15.59 10.94 0.38
N HIS A 92 15.26 9.69 0.02
CA HIS A 92 15.67 9.07 -1.23
C HIS A 92 14.54 8.95 -2.24
N THR A 93 13.30 8.71 -1.78
CA THR A 93 12.13 8.62 -2.66
C THR A 93 11.33 9.91 -2.73
N HIS A 94 11.67 10.89 -1.89
CA HIS A 94 10.99 12.19 -1.73
C HIS A 94 9.52 12.09 -1.30
N GLU A 95 9.11 10.93 -0.78
CA GLU A 95 7.78 10.75 -0.22
C GLU A 95 7.66 11.45 1.13
N GLU A 96 6.59 12.21 1.31
CA GLU A 96 6.32 12.93 2.55
C GLU A 96 4.94 12.54 3.09
N MET A 97 4.88 12.32 4.41
CA MET A 97 3.64 12.12 5.14
C MET A 97 3.54 13.06 6.33
N LEU A 98 2.41 13.76 6.41
CA LEU A 98 2.00 14.56 7.55
C LEU A 98 0.95 13.80 8.38
N TYR A 99 1.31 13.47 9.61
CA TYR A 99 0.39 12.90 10.58
C TYR A 99 -0.23 14.01 11.42
N ASN A 100 -1.55 14.17 11.33
CA ASN A 100 -2.31 15.08 12.18
C ASN A 100 -3.62 14.43 12.60
N TYR A 101 -3.68 13.97 13.85
CA TYR A 101 -4.85 13.29 14.42
C TYR A 101 -6.14 14.11 14.28
N MET A 102 -6.08 15.44 14.41
CA MET A 102 -7.27 16.30 14.29
C MET A 102 -7.92 16.27 12.91
N ARG A 103 -7.25 15.75 11.87
CA ARG A 103 -7.87 15.54 10.57
C ARG A 103 -8.90 14.43 10.57
N SER A 104 -8.74 13.41 11.41
CA SER A 104 -9.73 12.34 11.58
C SER A 104 -11.04 12.84 12.20
N GLN A 105 -10.98 13.98 12.90
CA GLN A 105 -12.11 14.59 13.61
C GLN A 105 -12.92 15.58 12.77
N ARG A 106 -12.61 15.69 11.47
CA ARG A 106 -13.35 16.59 10.58
C ARG A 106 -14.79 16.11 10.41
N PRO A 107 -15.78 17.03 10.39
CA PRO A 107 -17.16 16.64 10.14
C PRO A 107 -17.29 15.96 8.78
N GLN A 108 -17.74 14.71 8.80
CA GLN A 108 -18.02 13.93 7.61
C GLN A 108 -19.49 14.07 7.21
N SER A 109 -19.76 14.02 5.90
CA SER A 109 -21.12 13.86 5.39
C SER A 109 -21.62 12.48 5.77
N LYS A 110 -22.81 12.40 6.37
CA LYS A 110 -23.47 11.11 6.58
C LYS A 110 -23.98 10.61 5.23
N ASN A 111 -23.56 9.42 4.83
CA ASN A 111 -24.20 8.71 3.74
C ASN A 111 -25.36 7.89 4.29
N GLU A 112 -26.49 7.90 3.60
CA GLU A 112 -27.67 7.12 3.98
C GLU A 112 -27.59 5.67 3.48
N GLN A 113 -26.80 5.41 2.43
CA GLN A 113 -26.67 4.08 1.81
C GLN A 113 -25.51 3.27 2.40
N SER A 114 -25.80 2.01 2.76
CA SER A 114 -24.79 1.04 3.18
C SER A 114 -23.80 0.74 2.05
N ALA A 115 -22.50 0.81 2.34
CA ALA A 115 -21.44 0.48 1.38
C ALA A 115 -21.50 -0.99 0.95
N ASP A 116 -21.83 -1.90 1.87
CA ASP A 116 -21.92 -3.34 1.61
C ASP A 116 -22.98 -3.63 0.54
N ASN A 117 -24.20 -3.17 0.75
CA ASN A 117 -25.32 -3.43 -0.15
C ASN A 117 -25.08 -2.86 -1.54
N TYR A 118 -24.54 -1.63 -1.61
CA TYR A 118 -24.26 -0.99 -2.88
C TYR A 118 -23.16 -1.72 -3.65
N THR A 119 -22.12 -2.18 -2.95
CA THR A 119 -21.03 -2.93 -3.56
C THR A 119 -21.51 -4.27 -4.13
N LEU A 120 -22.32 -5.02 -3.37
CA LEU A 120 -22.92 -6.27 -3.84
C LEU A 120 -23.82 -6.05 -5.06
N GLN A 121 -24.63 -5.00 -5.04
CA GLN A 121 -25.48 -4.64 -6.18
C GLN A 121 -24.65 -4.39 -7.45
N LEU A 122 -23.58 -3.60 -7.35
CA LEU A 122 -22.69 -3.32 -8.49
C LEU A 122 -22.04 -4.60 -9.04
N MET A 123 -21.62 -5.52 -8.17
CA MET A 123 -21.07 -6.81 -8.59
C MET A 123 -22.09 -7.67 -9.35
N GLU A 124 -23.31 -7.77 -8.84
CA GLU A 124 -24.39 -8.53 -9.51
C GLU A 124 -24.81 -7.91 -10.84
N GLU A 125 -24.91 -6.58 -10.90
CA GLU A 125 -25.26 -5.87 -12.12
C GLU A 125 -24.19 -6.01 -13.21
N SER A 126 -22.91 -5.86 -12.84
CA SER A 126 -21.79 -5.99 -13.78
C SER A 126 -21.61 -7.40 -14.34
N LYS A 127 -22.09 -8.43 -13.65
CA LYS A 127 -21.96 -9.83 -14.08
C LYS A 127 -22.81 -10.18 -15.29
N LYS A 128 -23.98 -9.56 -15.45
CA LYS A 128 -25.02 -9.94 -16.43
C LYS A 128 -24.52 -9.92 -17.88
N ASN A 129 -23.71 -8.92 -18.23
CA ASN A 129 -23.18 -8.71 -19.58
C ASN A 129 -21.65 -8.59 -19.57
N CYS A 130 -20.98 -9.33 -18.69
CA CYS A 130 -19.54 -9.24 -18.58
C CYS A 130 -18.83 -9.99 -19.72
N ASP A 131 -17.98 -9.28 -20.46
CA ASP A 131 -17.16 -9.83 -21.54
C ASP A 131 -16.13 -10.86 -21.04
N PHE A 132 -15.77 -10.81 -19.75
CA PHE A 132 -14.80 -11.72 -19.13
C PHE A 132 -15.43 -12.99 -18.57
N CYS A 133 -16.77 -13.08 -18.50
CA CYS A 133 -17.43 -14.22 -17.87
C CYS A 133 -17.59 -15.42 -18.81
N GLY A 134 -17.48 -16.62 -18.24
CA GLY A 134 -17.78 -17.88 -18.93
C GLY A 134 -16.91 -18.06 -20.16
N ASN A 135 -17.53 -18.27 -21.33
CA ASN A 135 -16.83 -18.38 -22.61
C ASN A 135 -16.85 -17.07 -23.42
N ASN A 136 -17.46 -16.00 -22.90
CA ASN A 136 -17.56 -14.71 -23.61
C ASN A 136 -16.17 -14.16 -23.94
N TYR A 137 -15.19 -14.38 -23.07
CA TYR A 137 -13.84 -13.84 -23.24
C TYR A 137 -13.17 -14.29 -24.55
N LEU A 138 -13.54 -15.48 -25.07
CA LEU A 138 -13.00 -16.02 -26.32
C LEU A 138 -13.39 -15.18 -27.54
N SER A 139 -14.59 -14.58 -27.52
CA SER A 139 -15.11 -13.75 -28.61
C SER A 139 -15.11 -12.25 -28.32
N SER A 140 -15.08 -11.86 -27.05
CA SER A 140 -15.27 -10.49 -26.60
C SER A 140 -13.98 -9.84 -26.06
N THR A 141 -12.84 -10.52 -26.13
CA THR A 141 -11.54 -9.93 -25.73
C THR A 141 -10.46 -10.18 -26.76
N ALA A 142 -9.53 -9.24 -26.87
CA ALA A 142 -8.35 -9.40 -27.70
C ALA A 142 -7.33 -10.35 -27.04
N GLU A 143 -6.43 -10.89 -27.87
CA GLU A 143 -5.26 -11.65 -27.43
C GLU A 143 -3.97 -10.97 -27.93
N ASP A 144 -2.84 -11.28 -27.29
CA ASP A 144 -1.55 -10.77 -27.76
C ASP A 144 -1.16 -11.48 -29.07
N SER A 145 -0.16 -10.96 -29.78
CA SER A 145 0.27 -11.52 -31.08
C SER A 145 0.77 -12.98 -31.02
N PHE A 146 1.10 -13.46 -29.83
CA PHE A 146 1.47 -14.85 -29.56
C PHE A 146 0.32 -15.70 -29.02
N GLY A 147 -0.91 -15.18 -29.07
CA GLY A 147 -2.12 -15.83 -28.57
C GLY A 147 -2.34 -15.65 -27.07
N ARG A 148 -3.41 -16.29 -26.59
CA ARG A 148 -3.81 -16.31 -25.18
C ARG A 148 -2.95 -17.28 -24.36
N LEU A 149 -2.57 -16.86 -23.15
CA LEU A 149 -2.00 -17.74 -22.13
C LEU A 149 -3.08 -18.04 -21.10
N GLU A 150 -3.21 -19.30 -20.72
CA GLU A 150 -4.28 -19.75 -19.82
C GLU A 150 -3.74 -20.63 -18.70
N ARG A 151 -4.40 -20.53 -17.55
CA ARG A 151 -4.27 -21.43 -16.42
C ARG A 151 -5.65 -21.90 -15.97
N SER A 152 -5.68 -22.73 -14.92
CA SER A 152 -6.92 -23.27 -14.37
C SER A 152 -7.86 -22.19 -13.86
N LEU A 153 -7.34 -21.12 -13.25
CA LEU A 153 -8.16 -20.10 -12.57
C LEU A 153 -8.07 -18.71 -13.21
N SER A 154 -7.20 -18.53 -14.21
CA SER A 154 -6.98 -17.25 -14.87
C SER A 154 -6.58 -17.40 -16.34
N TYR A 155 -6.69 -16.31 -17.09
CA TYR A 155 -6.28 -16.23 -18.50
C TYR A 155 -5.82 -14.81 -18.86
N THR A 156 -5.02 -14.67 -19.91
CA THR A 156 -4.61 -13.35 -20.42
C THR A 156 -5.67 -12.79 -21.36
N ALA A 157 -5.82 -11.48 -21.43
CA ALA A 157 -6.54 -10.79 -22.49
C ALA A 157 -5.75 -9.55 -22.86
N ALA A 158 -5.31 -9.41 -24.11
CA ALA A 158 -4.56 -8.23 -24.51
C ALA A 158 -5.42 -6.99 -24.28
N ASN A 159 -4.85 -5.95 -23.68
CA ASN A 159 -5.60 -4.72 -23.52
C ASN A 159 -5.84 -4.11 -24.92
N THR A 160 -7.11 -3.90 -25.29
CA THR A 160 -7.46 -3.30 -26.58
C THR A 160 -6.99 -1.85 -26.68
N PHE A 161 -6.91 -1.14 -25.55
CA PHE A 161 -6.50 0.26 -25.45
C PHE A 161 -5.19 0.35 -24.66
N LYS A 162 -4.11 -0.17 -25.26
CA LYS A 162 -2.81 -0.24 -24.61
C LYS A 162 -2.24 1.15 -24.29
N TYR A 163 -1.68 1.33 -23.09
CA TYR A 163 -0.88 2.51 -22.74
C TYR A 163 0.62 2.31 -23.03
N ASP A 164 1.06 1.08 -23.30
CA ASP A 164 2.42 0.73 -23.69
C ASP A 164 2.40 -0.48 -24.65
N ARG A 165 3.51 -0.75 -25.35
CA ARG A 165 3.64 -1.83 -26.35
C ARG A 165 3.18 -3.17 -25.78
N TRP A 166 3.75 -3.56 -24.66
CA TRP A 166 3.43 -4.78 -23.95
C TRP A 166 2.55 -4.44 -22.75
N HIS A 167 1.25 -4.47 -22.98
CA HIS A 167 0.21 -4.27 -21.97
C HIS A 167 -0.90 -5.32 -22.16
N THR A 168 -1.09 -6.17 -21.17
CA THR A 168 -2.15 -7.20 -21.12
C THR A 168 -2.99 -7.05 -19.86
N LEU A 169 -4.10 -7.77 -19.83
CA LEU A 169 -4.86 -8.08 -18.64
C LEU A 169 -4.55 -9.51 -18.19
N ILE A 170 -4.51 -9.73 -16.87
CA ILE A 170 -4.60 -11.07 -16.27
C ILE A 170 -5.96 -11.15 -15.61
N VAL A 171 -6.84 -11.98 -16.15
CA VAL A 171 -8.25 -12.01 -15.76
C VAL A 171 -8.52 -13.29 -14.99
N SER A 172 -9.16 -13.15 -13.82
CA SER A 172 -9.62 -14.31 -13.06
C SER A 172 -10.78 -14.97 -13.81
N ARG A 173 -10.98 -16.28 -13.64
CA ARG A 173 -12.25 -16.90 -14.06
C ARG A 173 -13.39 -16.58 -13.09
N ASN A 174 -13.07 -16.06 -11.90
CA ASN A 174 -14.02 -15.63 -10.90
C ASN A 174 -14.37 -14.15 -11.06
N HIS A 175 -15.64 -13.85 -11.30
CA HIS A 175 -16.15 -12.47 -11.39
C HIS A 175 -16.07 -11.71 -10.05
N ASP A 176 -16.10 -12.42 -8.92
CA ASP A 176 -16.07 -11.80 -7.60
C ASP A 176 -14.68 -11.20 -7.30
N THR A 177 -14.64 -9.87 -7.13
CA THR A 177 -13.42 -9.09 -6.88
C THR A 177 -13.05 -8.93 -5.40
N LEU A 178 -13.93 -9.37 -4.50
CA LEU A 178 -13.79 -9.20 -3.05
C LEU A 178 -13.47 -10.52 -2.34
N HIS A 179 -13.91 -11.64 -2.90
CA HIS A 179 -13.79 -12.98 -2.31
C HIS A 179 -12.86 -13.88 -3.11
N LEU A 180 -11.65 -13.39 -3.39
CA LEU A 180 -10.60 -14.22 -3.98
C LEU A 180 -9.95 -15.15 -2.96
N THR A 181 -9.80 -16.41 -3.35
CA THR A 181 -9.00 -17.39 -2.60
C THR A 181 -7.51 -17.15 -2.79
N GLU A 182 -6.69 -17.70 -1.89
CA GLU A 182 -5.23 -17.68 -2.04
C GLU A 182 -4.80 -18.31 -3.38
N ASP A 183 -5.41 -19.44 -3.76
CA ASP A 183 -5.13 -20.13 -5.03
C ASP A 183 -5.45 -19.26 -6.26
N GLN A 184 -6.55 -18.50 -6.22
CA GLN A 184 -6.91 -17.59 -7.31
C GLN A 184 -5.89 -16.45 -7.44
N ILE A 185 -5.46 -15.88 -6.31
CA ILE A 185 -4.44 -14.83 -6.29
C ILE A 185 -3.11 -15.37 -6.83
N GLY A 186 -2.68 -16.54 -6.36
CA GLY A 186 -1.46 -17.19 -6.82
C GLY A 186 -1.49 -17.53 -8.31
N ASP A 187 -2.58 -18.11 -8.80
CA ASP A 187 -2.73 -18.47 -10.21
C ASP A 187 -2.62 -17.24 -11.15
N MET A 188 -3.23 -16.12 -10.76
CA MET A 188 -3.12 -14.86 -11.50
C MET A 188 -1.68 -14.33 -11.52
N PHE A 189 -0.98 -14.33 -10.40
CA PHE A 189 0.41 -13.85 -10.35
C PHE A 189 1.40 -14.79 -11.06
N GLU A 190 1.19 -16.10 -11.01
CA GLU A 190 1.97 -17.06 -11.78
C GLU A 190 1.73 -16.89 -13.30
N LEU A 191 0.49 -16.60 -13.72
CA LEU A 191 0.21 -16.27 -15.12
C LEU A 191 0.87 -14.95 -15.53
N ALA A 192 0.88 -13.93 -14.68
CA ALA A 192 1.58 -12.68 -14.94
C ALA A 192 3.09 -12.92 -15.16
N GLN A 193 3.73 -13.72 -14.31
CA GLN A 193 5.14 -14.11 -14.45
C GLN A 193 5.39 -14.88 -15.76
N THR A 194 4.49 -15.79 -16.11
CA THR A 194 4.57 -16.54 -17.39
C THR A 194 4.47 -15.58 -18.58
N TRP A 195 3.58 -14.58 -18.51
CA TRP A 195 3.44 -13.57 -19.55
C TRP A 195 4.69 -12.69 -19.66
N PHE A 196 5.28 -12.24 -18.54
CA PHE A 196 6.54 -11.47 -18.57
C PHE A 196 7.67 -12.24 -19.23
N GLN A 197 7.85 -13.53 -18.89
CA GLN A 197 8.85 -14.39 -19.51
C GLN A 197 8.60 -14.55 -21.02
N LYS A 198 7.33 -14.71 -21.41
CA LYS A 198 6.95 -14.82 -22.82
C LYS A 198 7.31 -13.55 -23.59
N VAL A 199 6.95 -12.38 -23.09
CA VAL A 199 7.29 -11.10 -23.72
C VAL A 199 8.80 -10.90 -23.78
N TYR A 200 9.52 -11.13 -22.68
CA TYR A 200 10.97 -10.98 -22.64
C TYR A 200 11.69 -11.91 -23.64
N SER A 201 11.16 -13.12 -23.86
CA SER A 201 11.70 -14.05 -24.86
C SER A 201 11.50 -13.59 -26.32
N ILE A 202 10.51 -12.72 -26.56
CA ILE A 202 10.22 -12.15 -27.88
C ILE A 202 11.05 -10.88 -28.08
N GLU A 203 11.10 -10.01 -27.07
CA GLU A 203 11.81 -8.74 -27.11
C GLU A 203 12.54 -8.47 -25.79
N SER A 204 13.81 -8.89 -25.71
CA SER A 204 14.63 -8.81 -24.50
C SER A 204 15.02 -7.39 -24.07
N MET A 205 14.65 -6.37 -24.83
CA MET A 205 14.80 -4.95 -24.45
C MET A 205 13.71 -4.49 -23.46
N TYR A 206 12.63 -5.25 -23.30
CA TYR A 206 11.58 -4.96 -22.32
C TYR A 206 11.87 -5.71 -21.03
N THR A 207 12.28 -4.99 -19.99
CA THR A 207 12.87 -5.60 -18.79
C THR A 207 12.17 -5.21 -17.50
N CYS A 208 11.24 -4.26 -17.49
CA CYS A 208 10.69 -3.67 -16.27
C CYS A 208 9.26 -4.17 -16.01
N PRO A 209 9.09 -5.28 -15.26
CA PRO A 209 7.78 -5.87 -14.99
C PRO A 209 6.96 -5.07 -13.97
N GLU A 210 5.74 -4.72 -14.36
CA GLU A 210 4.79 -3.98 -13.53
C GLU A 210 3.39 -4.56 -13.61
N MET A 211 2.67 -4.45 -12.49
CA MET A 211 1.26 -4.81 -12.39
C MET A 211 0.51 -3.73 -11.61
N ILE A 212 -0.70 -3.44 -12.05
CA ILE A 212 -1.65 -2.61 -11.31
C ILE A 212 -3.00 -3.32 -11.21
N TRP A 213 -3.74 -3.03 -10.15
CA TRP A 213 -5.10 -3.54 -10.00
C TRP A 213 -5.95 -2.53 -9.23
N ASP A 214 -7.01 -2.09 -9.88
CA ASP A 214 -8.10 -1.34 -9.27
C ASP A 214 -9.33 -2.22 -9.12
N ALA A 215 -9.90 -2.25 -7.91
CA ALA A 215 -11.18 -2.87 -7.64
C ALA A 215 -12.23 -1.79 -7.32
N MET A 216 -13.39 -1.93 -7.97
CA MET A 216 -14.55 -1.05 -7.87
C MET A 216 -14.37 0.34 -8.52
N PRO A 217 -15.48 0.98 -8.98
CA PRO A 217 -15.44 2.29 -9.64
C PRO A 217 -14.73 3.39 -8.85
N LYS A 218 -14.79 3.34 -7.51
CA LYS A 218 -14.15 4.33 -6.64
C LYS A 218 -12.62 4.36 -6.78
N SER A 219 -12.04 3.25 -7.23
CA SER A 219 -10.61 3.10 -7.47
C SER A 219 -10.20 3.42 -8.91
N GLY A 220 -11.17 3.63 -9.81
CA GLY A 220 -10.93 3.85 -11.23
C GLY A 220 -11.14 2.62 -12.11
N ALA A 221 -11.61 1.50 -11.56
CA ALA A 221 -11.89 0.30 -12.32
C ALA A 221 -13.02 0.55 -13.34
N SER A 222 -12.74 0.35 -14.62
CA SER A 222 -13.73 0.42 -15.72
C SER A 222 -14.58 -0.85 -15.83
N GLN A 223 -14.06 -1.98 -15.34
CA GLN A 223 -14.74 -3.27 -15.25
C GLN A 223 -14.62 -3.80 -13.83
N ILE A 224 -15.73 -4.28 -13.26
CA ILE A 224 -15.76 -4.79 -11.88
C ILE A 224 -15.14 -6.19 -11.76
N HIS A 225 -15.22 -6.98 -12.82
CA HIS A 225 -14.65 -8.32 -12.86
C HIS A 225 -13.16 -8.29 -12.49
N THR A 226 -12.72 -9.27 -11.71
CA THR A 226 -11.34 -9.37 -11.20
C THR A 226 -10.29 -9.45 -12.31
N HIS A 227 -9.46 -8.42 -12.45
CA HIS A 227 -8.34 -8.45 -13.38
C HIS A 227 -7.17 -7.55 -12.94
N LEU A 228 -5.95 -8.00 -13.21
CA LEU A 228 -4.75 -7.17 -13.18
C LEU A 228 -4.57 -6.52 -14.55
N GLN A 229 -4.03 -5.30 -14.58
CA GLN A 229 -3.36 -4.79 -15.77
C GLN A 229 -1.86 -4.99 -15.59
N VAL A 230 -1.21 -5.52 -16.62
CA VAL A 230 0.18 -5.99 -16.55
C VAL A 230 0.95 -5.45 -17.74
N SER A 231 2.12 -4.88 -17.48
CA SER A 231 2.99 -4.32 -18.51
C SER A 231 4.44 -4.69 -18.29
N LEU A 232 5.18 -4.82 -19.39
CA LEU A 232 6.62 -4.98 -19.37
C LEU A 232 7.20 -3.76 -20.08
N GLY A 233 7.79 -2.84 -19.31
CA GLY A 233 8.36 -1.59 -19.81
C GLY A 233 9.78 -1.77 -20.37
N MET A 234 10.17 -0.87 -21.27
CA MET A 234 11.52 -0.83 -21.86
C MET A 234 12.48 -0.06 -20.95
N ASP A 235 13.55 -0.71 -20.49
CA ASP A 235 14.70 -0.17 -19.73
C ASP A 235 14.43 0.57 -18.40
N ILE A 236 13.26 1.17 -18.21
CA ILE A 236 12.89 2.03 -17.09
C ILE A 236 11.46 1.68 -16.64
N TYR A 237 11.21 1.71 -15.34
CA TYR A 237 9.84 1.57 -14.81
C TYR A 237 9.03 2.86 -15.00
N TYR A 238 7.71 2.80 -14.83
CA TYR A 238 6.92 4.04 -14.80
C TYR A 238 7.28 4.91 -13.58
N GLY A 239 7.06 6.22 -13.72
CA GLY A 239 7.77 7.25 -12.96
C GLY A 239 7.79 7.09 -11.43
N ASN A 240 6.70 6.66 -10.80
CA ASN A 240 6.67 6.47 -9.34
C ASN A 240 7.54 5.30 -8.87
N ILE A 241 7.56 4.21 -9.64
CA ILE A 241 8.38 3.03 -9.37
C ILE A 241 9.83 3.35 -9.67
N GLU A 242 10.09 4.01 -10.80
CA GLU A 242 11.44 4.43 -11.17
C GLU A 242 12.05 5.40 -10.14
N ARG A 243 11.26 6.35 -9.63
CA ARG A 243 11.68 7.22 -8.52
C ARG A 243 12.13 6.40 -7.29
N THR A 244 11.41 5.32 -6.98
CA THR A 244 11.76 4.44 -5.87
C THR A 244 13.06 3.69 -6.15
N ARG A 245 13.20 3.12 -7.34
CA ARG A 245 14.42 2.43 -7.78
C ARG A 245 15.65 3.35 -7.75
N GLN A 246 15.53 4.56 -8.31
CA GLN A 246 16.61 5.55 -8.30
C GLN A 246 16.95 6.00 -6.88
N GLY A 247 15.95 6.20 -6.02
CA GLY A 247 16.16 6.47 -4.61
C GLY A 247 16.94 5.36 -3.90
N ALA A 248 16.58 4.10 -4.14
CA ALA A 248 17.27 2.94 -3.59
C ALA A 248 18.73 2.85 -4.07
N ARG A 249 18.99 3.10 -5.36
CA ARG A 249 20.34 3.17 -5.92
C ARG A 249 21.16 4.31 -5.33
N HIS A 250 20.56 5.49 -5.19
CA HIS A 250 21.22 6.63 -4.56
C HIS A 250 21.57 6.34 -3.09
N TYR A 251 20.66 5.72 -2.34
CA TYR A 251 20.91 5.28 -0.97
C TYR A 251 22.13 4.36 -0.89
N ALA A 252 22.15 3.32 -1.73
CA ALA A 252 23.26 2.38 -1.83
C ALA A 252 24.61 3.08 -2.09
N GLN A 253 24.64 4.00 -3.05
CA GLN A 253 25.85 4.73 -3.44
C GLN A 253 26.45 5.55 -2.29
N ILE A 254 25.62 6.26 -1.52
CA ILE A 254 26.11 7.14 -0.44
C ILE A 254 26.28 6.42 0.90
N ASN A 255 25.71 5.23 1.06
CA ASN A 255 25.75 4.44 2.29
C ASN A 255 26.60 3.16 2.15
N GLN A 256 27.73 3.23 1.44
CA GLN A 256 28.75 2.16 1.38
C GLN A 256 28.20 0.80 0.92
N GLY A 257 27.31 0.80 -0.08
CA GLY A 257 26.80 -0.45 -0.61
C GLY A 257 25.68 -1.09 0.23
N ARG A 258 25.06 -0.36 1.17
CA ARG A 258 23.89 -0.87 1.91
C ARG A 258 22.66 -0.99 1.00
N ASN A 259 21.90 -2.06 1.21
CA ASN A 259 20.63 -2.25 0.50
C ASN A 259 19.51 -1.43 1.14
N TYR A 260 18.89 -0.57 0.35
CA TYR A 260 17.79 0.32 0.76
C TYR A 260 16.64 -0.44 1.42
N PHE A 261 16.16 -1.51 0.78
CA PHE A 261 14.98 -2.24 1.22
C PHE A 261 15.23 -3.05 2.49
N ASN A 262 16.45 -3.55 2.68
CA ASN A 262 16.85 -4.22 3.92
C ASN A 262 16.83 -3.26 5.10
N ASP A 263 17.40 -2.06 4.95
CA ASP A 263 17.38 -1.05 6.02
C ASP A 263 15.97 -0.48 6.22
N TYR A 264 15.19 -0.32 5.15
CA TYR A 264 13.78 0.06 5.22
C TYR A 264 12.97 -0.95 6.03
N LEU A 265 13.06 -2.24 5.70
CA LEU A 265 12.38 -3.32 6.44
C LEU A 265 12.84 -3.34 7.90
N HIS A 266 14.14 -3.24 8.14
CA HIS A 266 14.70 -3.26 9.49
C HIS A 266 14.18 -2.11 10.37
N ILE A 267 14.09 -0.89 9.84
CA ILE A 267 13.51 0.26 10.56
C ILE A 267 12.06 -0.03 10.95
N HIS A 268 11.24 -0.47 10.00
CA HIS A 268 9.83 -0.72 10.27
C HIS A 268 9.64 -1.90 11.23
N HIS A 269 10.49 -2.93 11.16
CA HIS A 269 10.48 -4.04 12.10
C HIS A 269 10.85 -3.58 13.52
N ALA A 270 11.89 -2.76 13.66
CA ALA A 270 12.29 -2.20 14.94
C ALA A 270 11.16 -1.37 15.58
N LEU A 271 10.39 -0.65 14.76
CA LEU A 271 9.22 0.12 15.17
C LEU A 271 7.96 -0.73 15.41
N ASP A 272 8.01 -2.06 15.24
CA ASP A 272 6.85 -2.97 15.29
C ASP A 272 5.71 -2.57 14.31
N LEU A 273 6.09 -2.14 13.11
CA LEU A 273 5.21 -1.82 11.98
C LEU A 273 5.26 -2.87 10.87
N THR A 274 5.77 -4.08 11.17
CA THR A 274 5.87 -5.19 10.21
C THR A 274 5.12 -6.43 10.71
N ILE A 275 4.56 -7.21 9.78
CA ILE A 275 3.95 -8.52 10.02
C ILE A 275 4.59 -9.50 9.02
N PRO A 276 5.44 -10.44 9.47
CA PRO A 276 6.03 -11.45 8.60
C PRO A 276 4.99 -12.52 8.25
N ILE A 277 5.02 -12.97 7.00
CA ILE A 277 4.23 -14.08 6.45
C ILE A 277 5.22 -14.93 5.65
N GLY A 278 5.80 -15.93 6.31
CA GLY A 278 6.96 -16.65 5.75
C GLY A 278 8.08 -15.66 5.39
N ASP A 279 8.54 -15.70 4.14
CA ASP A 279 9.60 -14.80 3.63
C ASP A 279 9.06 -13.42 3.17
N ALA A 280 7.75 -13.28 3.02
CA ALA A 280 7.11 -12.00 2.70
C ALA A 280 6.85 -11.15 3.96
N HIS A 281 6.91 -9.84 3.81
CA HIS A 281 6.77 -8.88 4.91
C HIS A 281 5.71 -7.84 4.59
N ILE A 282 4.64 -7.82 5.38
CA ILE A 282 3.64 -6.76 5.34
C ILE A 282 4.13 -5.58 6.18
N ILE A 283 4.16 -4.38 5.62
CA ILE A 283 4.74 -3.17 6.20
C ILE A 283 3.69 -2.06 6.28
N LEU A 284 3.42 -1.59 7.50
CA LEU A 284 2.62 -0.40 7.79
C LEU A 284 3.55 0.81 7.75
N HIS A 285 4.00 1.16 6.55
CA HIS A 285 5.11 2.09 6.38
C HIS A 285 4.82 3.53 6.85
N LEU A 286 5.90 4.30 7.07
CA LEU A 286 5.87 5.66 7.64
C LEU A 286 5.55 6.77 6.64
N THR A 287 5.53 6.48 5.34
CA THR A 287 5.22 7.44 4.28
C THR A 287 4.13 6.93 3.33
N PRO A 288 2.94 6.55 3.84
CA PRO A 288 1.84 6.15 2.98
C PRO A 288 1.32 7.33 2.17
N VAL A 289 0.53 7.07 1.13
CA VAL A 289 -0.24 8.03 0.34
C VAL A 289 -1.58 8.29 1.03
N LYS A 290 -2.15 7.27 1.71
CA LYS A 290 -3.42 7.36 2.43
C LYS A 290 -3.47 6.52 3.70
N ASP A 291 -4.49 6.79 4.53
CA ASP A 291 -4.70 6.19 5.86
C ASP A 291 -4.56 4.65 5.84
N LEU A 292 -5.11 4.01 4.79
CA LEU A 292 -5.25 2.56 4.68
C LEU A 292 -4.21 1.89 3.76
N GLU A 293 -3.16 2.59 3.35
CA GLU A 293 -2.12 1.97 2.53
C GLU A 293 -1.29 0.97 3.33
N VAL A 294 -0.98 -0.16 2.71
CA VAL A 294 -0.05 -1.18 3.19
C VAL A 294 0.93 -1.53 2.07
N MET A 295 2.15 -1.92 2.46
CA MET A 295 3.16 -2.40 1.53
C MET A 295 3.45 -3.87 1.82
N VAL A 296 3.68 -4.69 0.79
CA VAL A 296 4.23 -6.03 0.89
C VAL A 296 5.57 -6.05 0.20
N LEU A 297 6.57 -6.59 0.91
CA LEU A 297 7.95 -6.71 0.45
C LEU A 297 8.35 -8.18 0.47
N GLY A 298 8.97 -8.67 -0.59
CA GLY A 298 9.51 -10.03 -0.64
C GLY A 298 10.64 -10.13 -1.66
N GLU A 299 11.53 -11.09 -1.47
CA GLU A 299 12.61 -11.33 -2.44
C GLU A 299 12.04 -11.83 -3.78
N LYS A 300 10.97 -12.63 -3.72
CA LYS A 300 10.34 -13.29 -4.87
C LYS A 300 8.83 -13.15 -4.84
N LEU A 301 8.22 -13.32 -6.00
CA LEU A 301 6.78 -13.39 -6.14
C LEU A 301 6.32 -14.85 -6.04
N ASP A 302 6.14 -15.32 -4.82
CA ASP A 302 5.86 -16.73 -4.50
C ASP A 302 4.67 -16.90 -3.54
N LYS A 303 4.50 -18.13 -3.03
CA LYS A 303 3.38 -18.52 -2.16
C LYS A 303 3.26 -17.67 -0.90
N ASP A 304 4.37 -17.28 -0.30
CA ASP A 304 4.34 -16.44 0.91
C ASP A 304 3.86 -15.02 0.57
N PHE A 305 4.27 -14.50 -0.59
CA PHE A 305 3.76 -13.24 -1.12
C PHE A 305 2.25 -13.31 -1.44
N TYR A 306 1.80 -14.39 -2.08
CA TYR A 306 0.38 -14.61 -2.39
C TYR A 306 -0.47 -14.67 -1.12
N LYS A 307 0.01 -15.44 -0.14
CA LYS A 307 -0.62 -15.56 1.18
C LYS A 307 -0.69 -14.23 1.91
N ALA A 308 0.38 -13.43 1.88
CA ALA A 308 0.39 -12.09 2.48
C ALA A 308 -0.70 -11.20 1.88
N LEU A 309 -0.80 -11.15 0.55
CA LEU A 309 -1.85 -10.39 -0.14
C LEU A 309 -3.25 -10.93 0.15
N HIS A 310 -3.44 -12.25 0.11
CA HIS A 310 -4.71 -12.88 0.46
C HIS A 310 -5.17 -12.47 1.87
N LEU A 311 -4.29 -12.58 2.86
CA LEU A 311 -4.60 -12.23 4.23
C LEU A 311 -4.89 -10.73 4.42
N ILE A 312 -4.22 -9.85 3.67
CA ILE A 312 -4.55 -8.43 3.62
C ILE A 312 -5.97 -8.25 3.08
N PHE A 313 -6.28 -8.78 1.89
CA PHE A 313 -7.59 -8.64 1.27
C PHE A 313 -8.70 -9.11 2.19
N ARG A 314 -8.57 -10.32 2.77
CA ARG A 314 -9.59 -10.84 3.69
C ARG A 314 -9.73 -9.98 4.94
N SER A 315 -8.63 -9.47 5.50
CA SER A 315 -8.70 -8.60 6.68
C SER A 315 -9.43 -7.29 6.38
N PHE A 316 -9.18 -6.67 5.22
CA PHE A 316 -9.84 -5.43 4.86
C PHE A 316 -11.30 -5.63 4.45
N VAL A 317 -11.59 -6.61 3.60
CA VAL A 317 -12.94 -6.89 3.11
C VAL A 317 -13.84 -7.39 4.24
N ASP A 318 -13.39 -8.39 5.01
CA ASP A 318 -14.27 -9.04 5.98
C ASP A 318 -14.36 -8.29 7.30
N ASP A 319 -13.22 -7.79 7.81
CA ASP A 319 -13.16 -7.19 9.14
C ASP A 319 -13.31 -5.66 9.11
N LEU A 320 -12.78 -4.99 8.07
CA LEU A 320 -12.83 -3.53 7.96
C LEU A 320 -13.93 -3.02 7.02
N LYS A 321 -14.55 -3.90 6.23
CA LYS A 321 -15.62 -3.56 5.27
C LYS A 321 -15.16 -2.53 4.22
N GLU A 322 -13.91 -2.64 3.80
CA GLU A 322 -13.32 -1.82 2.75
C GLU A 322 -13.27 -2.63 1.44
N TYR A 323 -13.95 -2.14 0.39
CA TYR A 323 -14.18 -2.92 -0.84
C TYR A 323 -13.54 -2.33 -2.10
N SER A 324 -13.14 -1.07 -2.03
CA SER A 324 -12.48 -0.39 -3.14
C SER A 324 -11.00 -0.30 -2.82
N PHE A 325 -10.14 -0.78 -3.71
CA PHE A 325 -8.69 -0.65 -3.55
C PHE A 325 -8.00 -0.38 -4.88
N SER A 326 -6.81 0.20 -4.76
CA SER A 326 -5.84 0.32 -5.85
C SER A 326 -4.53 -0.27 -5.36
N PHE A 327 -3.84 -1.06 -6.19
CA PHE A 327 -2.42 -1.33 -5.96
C PHE A 327 -1.57 -1.13 -7.20
N GLY A 328 -0.30 -0.83 -6.93
CA GLY A 328 0.80 -0.95 -7.89
C GLY A 328 1.84 -1.92 -7.36
N MET A 329 2.38 -2.74 -8.24
CA MET A 329 3.35 -3.77 -7.93
C MET A 329 4.43 -3.84 -8.99
N TYR A 330 5.67 -4.01 -8.56
CA TYR A 330 6.81 -4.16 -9.45
C TYR A 330 7.71 -5.28 -8.96
N LEU A 331 8.33 -5.96 -9.92
CA LEU A 331 9.29 -7.03 -9.69
C LEU A 331 10.68 -6.54 -10.11
N PRO A 332 11.77 -7.19 -9.67
CA PRO A 332 13.10 -6.93 -10.22
C PRO A 332 13.12 -7.00 -11.76
N PRO A 333 14.01 -6.23 -12.42
CA PRO A 333 14.14 -6.28 -13.86
C PRO A 333 14.45 -7.69 -14.37
N MET A 334 13.90 -8.05 -15.53
CA MET A 334 14.06 -9.37 -16.14
C MET A 334 15.53 -9.72 -16.47
N ASN A 335 16.40 -8.70 -16.61
CA ASN A 335 17.81 -8.82 -16.92
C ASN A 335 18.74 -8.63 -15.71
N GLU A 336 18.20 -8.30 -14.53
CA GLU A 336 19.02 -8.18 -13.32
C GLU A 336 19.37 -9.59 -12.80
N THR A 337 20.67 -9.82 -12.60
CA THR A 337 21.17 -11.02 -11.93
C THR A 337 21.73 -10.62 -10.58
N SER A 338 21.17 -11.20 -9.50
CA SER A 338 21.82 -11.84 -8.34
C SER A 338 23.01 -11.23 -7.57
N SER A 339 23.80 -10.39 -8.22
CA SER A 339 25.25 -10.35 -8.08
C SER A 339 25.77 -9.03 -7.51
N ASN A 340 24.94 -7.98 -7.45
CA ASN A 340 25.39 -6.63 -7.09
C ASN A 340 24.89 -6.17 -5.70
N GLY A 341 24.09 -6.96 -4.98
CA GLY A 341 23.67 -6.68 -3.59
C GLY A 341 22.67 -5.50 -3.43
N HIS A 342 22.31 -4.85 -4.53
CA HIS A 342 21.45 -3.66 -4.61
C HIS A 342 20.13 -3.89 -5.33
N GLU A 343 19.76 -5.16 -5.49
CA GLU A 343 18.62 -5.58 -6.28
C GLU A 343 17.30 -5.02 -5.73
N MET A 344 16.41 -4.74 -6.68
CA MET A 344 15.04 -4.46 -6.34
C MET A 344 14.35 -5.75 -5.88
N PRO A 345 13.69 -5.75 -4.72
CA PRO A 345 12.80 -6.84 -4.33
C PRO A 345 11.49 -6.74 -5.10
N VAL A 346 10.62 -7.72 -4.88
CA VAL A 346 9.21 -7.61 -5.23
C VAL A 346 8.53 -6.68 -4.22
N VAL A 347 7.89 -5.62 -4.72
CA VAL A 347 7.18 -4.65 -3.90
C VAL A 347 5.76 -4.51 -4.42
N CYS A 348 4.79 -4.68 -3.54
CA CYS A 348 3.39 -4.33 -3.79
C CYS A 348 2.96 -3.24 -2.80
N ARG A 349 2.31 -2.19 -3.31
CA ARG A 349 1.71 -1.13 -2.50
C ARG A 349 0.23 -1.07 -2.79
N LEU A 350 -0.57 -1.33 -1.77
CA LEU A 350 -2.03 -1.45 -1.85
C LEU A 350 -2.66 -0.42 -0.92
N VAL A 351 -3.61 0.35 -1.44
CA VAL A 351 -4.41 1.30 -0.67
C VAL A 351 -5.89 1.00 -0.83
N PHE A 352 -6.56 0.78 0.30
CA PHE A 352 -8.02 0.80 0.31
C PHE A 352 -8.53 2.24 0.24
N ARG A 353 -9.45 2.46 -0.69
CA ARG A 353 -10.07 3.74 -1.01
C ARG A 353 -11.22 4.00 -0.07
N ASN A 354 -11.70 5.24 -0.04
CA ASN A 354 -12.92 5.56 0.72
C ASN A 354 -14.11 4.70 0.25
N PRO A 355 -15.15 4.51 1.08
CA PRO A 355 -16.35 3.79 0.69
C PRO A 355 -16.92 4.31 -0.64
N ILE A 356 -17.37 3.37 -1.47
CA ILE A 356 -17.88 3.68 -2.82
C ILE A 356 -19.10 4.61 -2.81
N THR A 357 -19.89 4.61 -1.73
CA THR A 357 -21.03 5.52 -1.53
C THR A 357 -20.61 6.95 -1.19
N ASN A 358 -19.33 7.18 -0.88
CA ASN A 358 -18.84 8.50 -0.51
C ASN A 358 -18.74 9.41 -1.73
N LEU A 359 -19.47 10.52 -1.71
CA LEU A 359 -19.42 11.54 -2.75
C LEU A 359 -18.01 12.13 -2.92
N ARG A 360 -17.28 12.31 -1.82
CA ARG A 360 -15.97 12.96 -1.86
C ARG A 360 -14.90 12.00 -2.39
N SER A 361 -14.06 12.50 -3.30
CA SER A 361 -12.80 11.84 -3.64
C SER A 361 -11.92 11.73 -2.38
N ASP A 362 -11.20 10.62 -2.28
CA ASP A 362 -10.20 10.40 -1.23
C ASP A 362 -8.85 11.02 -1.56
N MET A 363 -8.56 11.24 -2.84
CA MET A 363 -7.40 12.00 -3.33
C MET A 363 -7.80 13.43 -3.72
N ASN A 364 -6.93 14.38 -3.43
CA ASN A 364 -7.09 15.79 -3.77
C ASN A 364 -5.77 16.39 -4.26
N GLY A 365 -5.77 17.69 -4.58
CA GLY A 365 -4.59 18.38 -5.10
C GLY A 365 -3.35 18.31 -4.20
N LEU A 366 -3.52 18.17 -2.87
CA LEU A 366 -2.40 17.96 -1.97
C LEU A 366 -1.69 16.65 -2.32
N ASP A 367 -2.45 15.56 -2.41
CA ASP A 367 -1.91 14.20 -2.64
C ASP A 367 -1.32 14.04 -4.04
N LEU A 368 -1.89 14.72 -5.05
CA LEU A 368 -1.46 14.61 -6.43
C LEU A 368 -0.20 15.42 -6.74
N TYR A 369 -0.03 16.59 -6.10
CA TYR A 369 0.99 17.55 -6.51
C TYR A 369 1.96 17.99 -5.41
N THR A 370 1.74 17.56 -4.16
CA THR A 370 2.58 18.00 -3.04
C THR A 370 2.98 16.85 -2.13
N SER A 371 2.08 16.42 -1.25
CA SER A 371 2.36 15.58 -0.10
C SER A 371 1.08 14.89 0.36
N SER A 372 1.20 13.94 1.27
CA SER A 372 0.04 13.25 1.82
C SER A 372 -0.15 13.56 3.29
N VAL A 373 -1.41 13.53 3.73
CA VAL A 373 -1.77 13.84 5.11
C VAL A 373 -2.84 12.89 5.61
N ILE A 374 -2.55 12.25 6.74
CA ILE A 374 -3.42 11.22 7.31
C ILE A 374 -3.81 11.57 8.75
N GLY A 375 -5.01 11.11 9.13
CA GLY A 375 -5.55 11.29 10.47
C GLY A 375 -5.55 10.00 11.28
N LYS A 376 -5.51 8.84 10.61
CA LYS A 376 -5.50 7.53 11.25
C LYS A 376 -4.08 7.11 11.60
N ASP A 377 -3.90 6.66 12.84
CA ASP A 377 -2.60 6.19 13.33
C ASP A 377 -2.23 4.81 12.72
N ARG A 378 -0.98 4.66 12.26
CA ARG A 378 -0.48 3.43 11.63
C ARG A 378 -0.50 2.24 12.58
N TYR A 379 -0.27 2.45 13.88
CA TYR A 379 -0.34 1.39 14.88
C TYR A 379 -1.78 0.94 15.15
N VAL A 380 -2.78 1.79 14.92
CA VAL A 380 -4.19 1.36 14.94
C VAL A 380 -4.44 0.39 13.79
N LEU A 381 -4.05 0.76 12.57
CA LEU A 381 -4.20 -0.10 11.40
C LEU A 381 -3.39 -1.40 11.55
N TYR A 382 -2.17 -1.34 12.05
CA TYR A 382 -1.34 -2.51 12.37
C TYR A 382 -2.09 -3.50 13.27
N ARG A 383 -2.71 -3.03 14.36
CA ARG A 383 -3.44 -3.89 15.30
C ARG A 383 -4.66 -4.52 14.63
N GLN A 384 -5.41 -3.74 13.86
CA GLN A 384 -6.58 -4.23 13.11
C GLN A 384 -6.17 -5.34 12.13
N LEU A 385 -5.14 -5.09 11.33
CA LEU A 385 -4.65 -6.03 10.34
C LEU A 385 -4.06 -7.30 11.00
N LYS A 386 -3.25 -7.13 12.05
CA LYS A 386 -2.68 -8.26 12.79
C LYS A 386 -3.77 -9.14 13.41
N GLN A 387 -4.83 -8.55 13.95
CA GLN A 387 -5.97 -9.31 14.47
C GLN A 387 -6.69 -10.07 13.35
N GLY A 388 -6.96 -9.43 12.20
CA GLY A 388 -7.55 -10.08 11.04
C GLY A 388 -6.72 -11.27 10.54
N ILE A 389 -5.40 -11.10 10.46
CA ILE A 389 -4.47 -12.18 10.07
C ILE A 389 -4.52 -13.34 11.07
N LEU A 390 -4.42 -13.06 12.37
CA LEU A 390 -4.43 -14.09 13.43
C LEU A 390 -5.74 -14.90 13.47
N LYS A 391 -6.87 -14.33 13.05
CA LYS A 391 -8.14 -15.06 12.94
C LYS A 391 -8.13 -16.14 11.87
N ARG A 392 -7.27 -16.01 10.85
CA ARG A 392 -7.23 -16.88 9.65
C ARG A 392 -6.05 -17.85 9.62
N GLN A 393 -5.12 -17.69 10.55
CA GLN A 393 -3.99 -18.60 10.75
C GLN A 393 -4.26 -19.67 11.82
N LYS A 394 -5.38 -19.55 12.53
CA LYS A 394 -5.95 -20.59 13.39
C LYS A 394 -6.84 -21.49 12.55
#